data_AF-A0A7S4D808-F1
#
_entry.id   AF-A0A7S4D808-F1
#
_cell.length_a   1.000
_cell.length_b   1.000
_cell.length_c   1.000
_cell.angle_alpha   90.00
_cell.angle_beta   90.00
_cell.angle_gamma   90.00
#
_symmetry.space_group_name_H-M   'P 1'
#
loop_
_entity.id
_entity.type
_entity.pdbx_description
1 polymer ?
#
loop_
_entity_poly.entity_id
_entity_poly.type
_entity_poly.pdbx_seq_one_letter_code
_entity_poly.pdbx_strand_id
1 'polypeptide(L)'
;GAPPPPVALTPAARLKKGAAEKENGGASEKTPSKSTTKKDKAEDEVLIPEFDDEQKPFQRLEFLVRDWQNFEDEENYHLMKREMNDYIQGVIFDEKKVEDLAATREQILSCYENISCFTLPFPGRAVTKKTYNGAIDDIDELFRTLLNRYVRQTFGSMLDLKRINGQELTAPELANYVAAYVKLFQSGANFPTAKTMLEATSEANNRNAKARALQAYKKEMDLLAGPSRKKFVEVKALKSHHIATADATIALFKGLANMGRKSAIDATRKELEKDIESEFERYSTMNSQRNPFQNIEYYIVPIGLALLSYILRWVADASCSEWSTTCRHGSHALGHVYATIFMFMLIMSFGRITQLISHMRTVMKLMMGGNGGVAEDTGNRQADKKYL
;
A
#
# COMPACT_ATOMS: atom_id res chain seq x y z
N GLY A 1 33.74 14.09 -0.81
CA GLY A 1 33.02 13.81 -2.07
C GLY A 1 31.54 14.01 -1.81
N ALA A 2 30.92 14.95 -2.51
CA ALA A 2 29.48 15.21 -2.39
C ALA A 2 28.66 14.11 -3.09
N PRO A 3 27.45 13.79 -2.63
CA PRO A 3 26.56 12.84 -3.29
C PRO A 3 25.94 13.45 -4.57
N PRO A 4 25.60 12.64 -5.58
CA PRO A 4 25.08 13.13 -6.85
C PRO A 4 23.63 13.63 -6.75
N PRO A 5 23.19 14.54 -7.62
CA PRO A 5 21.82 15.06 -7.62
C PRO A 5 20.81 14.06 -8.22
N PRO A 6 19.50 14.18 -7.91
CA PRO A 6 18.48 13.27 -8.40
C PRO A 6 18.17 13.49 -9.89
N VAL A 7 18.06 12.40 -10.63
CA VAL A 7 17.77 12.36 -12.07
C VAL A 7 16.27 12.60 -12.30
N ALA A 8 15.95 13.61 -13.11
CA ALA A 8 14.60 13.89 -13.59
C ALA A 8 14.21 12.93 -14.73
N LEU A 9 13.02 12.33 -14.64
CA LEU A 9 12.43 11.51 -15.69
C LEU A 9 11.75 12.41 -16.73
N THR A 10 12.32 12.49 -17.93
CA THR A 10 11.65 13.07 -19.13
C THR A 10 11.06 11.94 -20.00
N PRO A 11 9.87 12.11 -20.60
CA PRO A 11 9.28 11.10 -21.47
C PRO A 11 9.99 11.05 -22.84
N ALA A 12 10.36 9.84 -23.27
CA ALA A 12 10.96 9.58 -24.57
C ALA A 12 9.96 9.77 -25.72
N ALA A 13 10.34 10.58 -26.69
CA ALA A 13 9.65 10.75 -27.97
C ALA A 13 9.77 9.47 -28.81
N ARG A 14 8.63 8.95 -29.28
CA ARG A 14 8.55 7.75 -30.15
C ARG A 14 8.61 8.17 -31.62
N LEU A 15 9.72 7.82 -32.28
CA LEU A 15 9.87 7.84 -33.74
C LEU A 15 8.90 6.84 -34.38
N LYS A 16 7.97 7.31 -35.23
CA LYS A 16 7.23 6.48 -36.19
C LYS A 16 7.94 6.52 -37.54
N LYS A 17 8.35 5.35 -38.04
CA LYS A 17 8.67 5.10 -39.45
C LYS A 17 7.44 4.48 -40.13
N GLY A 18 7.28 4.81 -41.41
CA GLY A 18 6.04 4.72 -42.16
C GLY A 18 5.79 3.41 -42.91
N ALA A 19 4.60 3.36 -43.50
CA ALA A 19 4.15 2.52 -44.60
C ALA A 19 2.88 3.23 -45.15
N ALA A 20 3.01 3.99 -46.23
CA ALA A 20 2.76 3.57 -47.63
C ALA A 20 1.27 3.29 -47.91
N GLU A 21 0.59 4.35 -48.39
CA GLU A 21 -0.70 4.31 -49.06
C GLU A 21 -0.65 3.50 -50.35
N LYS A 22 -1.72 2.73 -50.61
CA LYS A 22 -2.22 2.47 -51.97
C LYS A 22 -3.75 2.46 -51.96
N GLU A 23 -4.30 3.27 -52.85
CA GLU A 23 -5.70 3.43 -53.19
C GLU A 23 -6.31 2.20 -53.88
N ASN A 24 -7.60 1.97 -53.60
CA ASN A 24 -8.68 1.64 -54.55
C ASN A 24 -9.94 1.45 -53.67
N GLY A 25 -11.07 2.14 -53.84
CA GLY A 25 -11.81 2.38 -55.07
C GLY A 25 -13.07 1.49 -55.03
N GLY A 26 -14.27 2.07 -54.92
CA GLY A 26 -15.53 1.33 -55.12
C GLY A 26 -16.70 1.75 -54.23
N ALA A 27 -17.56 2.60 -54.77
CA ALA A 27 -18.88 2.94 -54.25
C ALA A 27 -19.89 1.78 -54.41
N SER A 28 -20.90 1.70 -53.52
CA SER A 28 -22.34 1.74 -53.86
C SER A 28 -23.23 1.19 -52.73
N GLU A 29 -23.93 2.11 -52.07
CA GLU A 29 -25.39 2.14 -51.87
C GLU A 29 -26.19 0.83 -51.62
N LYS A 30 -26.85 0.73 -50.44
CA LYS A 30 -28.33 0.70 -50.29
C LYS A 30 -28.76 0.24 -48.89
N THR A 31 -29.46 1.12 -48.16
CA THR A 31 -30.48 0.78 -47.14
C THR A 31 -31.83 0.64 -47.86
N PRO A 32 -32.84 -0.09 -47.34
CA PRO A 32 -33.73 0.53 -46.33
C PRO A 32 -34.50 -0.41 -45.34
N SER A 33 -34.86 0.17 -44.18
CA SER A 33 -36.08 -0.06 -43.35
C SER A 33 -36.32 -1.45 -42.72
N LYS A 34 -36.91 -1.65 -41.52
CA LYS A 34 -37.80 -0.84 -40.68
C LYS A 34 -37.89 -1.46 -39.25
N SER A 35 -37.99 -0.59 -38.25
CA SER A 35 -38.68 -0.68 -36.93
C SER A 35 -38.95 -2.04 -36.25
N THR A 36 -38.56 -2.18 -34.98
CA THR A 36 -39.50 -2.17 -33.82
C THR A 36 -38.79 -2.25 -32.45
N THR A 37 -39.19 -1.35 -31.55
CA THR A 37 -39.19 -1.43 -30.07
C THR A 37 -37.98 -2.04 -29.33
N LYS A 38 -37.12 -1.17 -28.76
CA LYS A 38 -36.26 -1.54 -27.62
C LYS A 38 -36.81 -0.91 -26.34
N LYS A 39 -37.21 -1.78 -25.42
CA LYS A 39 -37.60 -1.51 -24.04
C LYS A 39 -36.31 -1.51 -23.23
N ASP A 40 -36.06 -0.46 -22.46
CA ASP A 40 -34.87 -0.29 -21.63
C ASP A 40 -34.71 -1.45 -20.64
N LYS A 41 -33.69 -2.27 -20.87
CA LYS A 41 -32.99 -3.04 -19.83
C LYS A 41 -31.52 -2.67 -19.97
N ALA A 42 -31.06 -1.83 -19.05
CA ALA A 42 -29.64 -1.63 -18.80
C ALA A 42 -29.11 -2.94 -18.22
N GLU A 43 -28.61 -3.81 -19.09
CA GLU A 43 -27.74 -4.91 -18.69
C GLU A 43 -26.40 -4.27 -18.31
N ASP A 44 -25.97 -4.49 -17.06
CA ASP A 44 -24.60 -4.22 -16.61
C ASP A 44 -23.65 -5.04 -17.50
N GLU A 45 -23.27 -4.45 -18.63
CA GLU A 45 -22.25 -5.00 -19.52
C GLU A 45 -20.96 -5.02 -18.71
N VAL A 46 -20.59 -6.22 -18.26
CA VAL A 46 -19.22 -6.49 -17.79
C VAL A 46 -18.35 -6.17 -18.99
N LEU A 47 -17.78 -4.97 -19.02
CA LEU A 47 -16.68 -4.61 -19.89
C LEU A 47 -15.56 -5.60 -19.59
N ILE A 48 -15.55 -6.71 -20.32
CA ILE A 48 -14.38 -7.55 -20.50
C ILE A 48 -13.41 -6.61 -21.22
N PRO A 49 -12.29 -6.21 -20.58
CA PRO A 49 -11.31 -5.39 -21.26
C PRO A 49 -10.93 -6.10 -22.56
N GLU A 50 -10.92 -5.37 -23.67
CA GLU A 50 -10.16 -5.81 -24.84
C GLU A 50 -8.75 -6.06 -24.34
N PHE A 51 -8.39 -7.34 -24.37
CA PHE A 51 -7.12 -7.87 -23.96
C PHE A 51 -6.07 -7.40 -24.98
N ASP A 52 -5.51 -6.22 -24.74
CA ASP A 52 -4.40 -5.64 -25.49
C ASP A 52 -3.13 -6.45 -25.17
N ASP A 53 -2.53 -7.10 -26.18
CA ASP A 53 -1.31 -7.96 -26.13
C ASP A 53 -0.92 -8.46 -24.72
N GLU A 54 -1.70 -9.45 -24.27
CA GLU A 54 -1.96 -9.87 -22.88
C GLU A 54 -0.75 -10.20 -22.02
N GLN A 55 -0.69 -9.57 -20.86
CA GLN A 55 0.11 -10.08 -19.75
C GLN A 55 -0.51 -11.38 -19.23
N LYS A 56 0.20 -12.50 -19.44
CA LYS A 56 -0.29 -13.83 -19.09
C LYS A 56 -0.58 -13.97 -17.58
N PRO A 57 -1.60 -14.75 -17.20
CA PRO A 57 -2.05 -14.85 -15.79
C PRO A 57 -1.00 -15.49 -14.87
N PHE A 58 -0.12 -16.34 -15.40
CA PHE A 58 0.92 -17.03 -14.66
C PHE A 58 2.30 -16.81 -15.28
N GLN A 59 3.32 -16.95 -14.44
CA GLN A 59 4.69 -16.64 -14.83
C GLN A 59 5.39 -17.89 -15.38
N ARG A 60 5.88 -18.78 -14.51
CA ARG A 60 6.64 -19.96 -14.90
C ARG A 60 5.85 -21.24 -14.64
N LEU A 61 5.76 -22.10 -15.65
CA LEU A 61 5.39 -23.50 -15.54
C LEU A 61 6.62 -24.36 -15.82
N GLU A 62 6.90 -25.31 -14.94
CA GLU A 62 8.02 -26.23 -15.11
C GLU A 62 7.50 -27.67 -15.04
N PHE A 63 7.68 -28.40 -16.13
CA PHE A 63 7.39 -29.83 -16.20
C PHE A 63 8.57 -30.60 -15.62
N LEU A 64 8.41 -31.11 -14.40
CA LEU A 64 9.37 -32.01 -13.79
C LEU A 64 8.99 -33.47 -14.09
N VAL A 65 9.60 -34.07 -15.11
CA VAL A 65 9.35 -35.47 -15.48
C VAL A 65 10.25 -36.37 -14.64
N ARG A 66 9.64 -37.26 -13.86
CA ARG A 66 10.34 -38.21 -12.98
C ARG A 66 10.51 -39.55 -13.68
N ASP A 67 11.53 -40.29 -13.25
CA ASP A 67 11.87 -41.62 -13.76
C ASP A 67 12.07 -41.64 -15.29
N TRP A 68 12.70 -40.58 -15.81
CA TRP A 68 13.10 -40.50 -17.22
C TRP A 68 14.07 -41.63 -17.56
N GLN A 69 13.71 -42.45 -18.55
CA GLN A 69 14.35 -43.75 -18.70
C GLN A 69 15.66 -43.69 -19.48
N ASN A 70 15.79 -42.85 -20.50
CA ASN A 70 16.94 -42.89 -21.40
C ASN A 70 17.41 -41.49 -21.78
N PHE A 71 18.58 -41.08 -21.28
CA PHE A 71 19.41 -40.08 -21.95
C PHE A 71 20.34 -40.79 -22.93
N GLU A 72 20.70 -40.14 -24.05
CA GLU A 72 21.66 -40.74 -25.00
C GLU A 72 23.09 -40.75 -24.42
N ASP A 73 23.42 -39.74 -23.61
CA ASP A 73 24.70 -39.59 -22.93
C ASP A 73 24.47 -39.03 -21.51
N GLU A 74 24.65 -39.90 -20.52
CA GLU A 74 24.45 -39.58 -19.10
C GLU A 74 25.62 -38.78 -18.50
N GLU A 75 26.77 -38.70 -19.17
CA GLU A 75 27.92 -37.92 -18.72
C GLU A 75 27.86 -36.48 -19.26
N ASN A 76 27.19 -36.27 -20.40
CA ASN A 76 27.10 -34.97 -21.06
C ASN A 76 25.80 -34.20 -20.74
N TYR A 77 25.87 -33.36 -19.71
CA TYR A 77 24.75 -32.50 -19.33
C TYR A 77 24.22 -31.59 -20.44
N HIS A 78 25.05 -31.14 -21.37
CA HIS A 78 24.58 -30.29 -22.47
C HIS A 78 23.70 -31.06 -23.46
N LEU A 79 24.01 -32.35 -23.70
CA LEU A 79 23.17 -33.22 -24.51
C LEU A 79 21.86 -33.53 -23.78
N MET A 80 21.92 -33.92 -22.51
CA MET A 80 20.72 -34.15 -21.68
C MET A 80 19.79 -32.93 -21.68
N LYS A 81 20.34 -31.72 -21.53
CA LYS A 81 19.55 -30.47 -21.56
C LYS A 81 18.92 -30.23 -22.94
N ARG A 82 19.60 -30.61 -24.03
CA ARG A 82 19.05 -30.53 -25.39
C ARG A 82 17.88 -31.49 -25.55
N GLU A 83 18.02 -32.73 -25.11
CA GLU A 83 16.94 -33.73 -25.13
C GLU A 83 15.71 -33.27 -24.33
N MET A 84 15.92 -32.69 -23.15
CA MET A 84 14.83 -32.09 -22.34
C MET A 84 14.08 -31.00 -23.11
N ASN A 85 14.82 -30.15 -23.85
CA ASN A 85 14.24 -29.09 -24.68
C ASN A 85 13.50 -29.68 -25.89
N ASP A 86 14.09 -30.64 -26.59
CA ASP A 86 13.48 -31.28 -27.75
C ASP A 86 12.19 -32.02 -27.36
N TYR A 87 12.18 -32.65 -26.18
CA TYR A 87 10.98 -33.27 -25.61
C TYR A 87 9.85 -32.25 -25.38
N ILE A 88 10.12 -31.14 -24.68
CA ILE A 88 9.06 -30.15 -24.40
C ILE A 88 8.60 -29.43 -25.68
N GLN A 89 9.51 -29.19 -26.64
CA GLN A 89 9.17 -28.70 -27.98
C GLN A 89 8.18 -29.64 -28.67
N GLY A 90 8.47 -30.95 -28.67
CA GLY A 90 7.61 -31.96 -29.28
C GLY A 90 6.28 -32.21 -28.56
N VAL A 91 6.14 -31.86 -27.28
CA VAL A 91 4.92 -32.10 -26.49
C VAL A 91 4.00 -30.88 -26.46
N ILE A 92 4.56 -29.69 -26.27
CA ILE A 92 3.81 -28.44 -26.04
C ILE A 92 3.78 -27.53 -27.27
N PHE A 93 4.89 -27.44 -28.02
CA PHE A 93 5.06 -26.42 -29.07
C PHE A 93 4.89 -26.97 -30.50
N ASP A 94 4.83 -28.28 -30.68
CA ASP A 94 4.62 -28.91 -31.98
C ASP A 94 3.14 -28.90 -32.39
N GLU A 95 2.77 -27.95 -33.25
CA GLU A 95 1.42 -27.77 -33.80
C GLU A 95 0.98 -28.91 -34.74
N LYS A 96 1.90 -29.77 -35.21
CA LYS A 96 1.61 -30.82 -36.21
C LYS A 96 1.06 -32.12 -35.60
N LYS A 97 1.00 -32.23 -34.27
CA LYS A 97 0.54 -33.45 -33.59
C LYS A 97 -0.93 -33.38 -33.21
N VAL A 98 -1.71 -34.31 -33.76
CA VAL A 98 -3.07 -34.77 -33.38
C VAL A 98 -4.01 -33.67 -32.86
N GLU A 99 -5.04 -33.34 -33.67
CA GLU A 99 -6.03 -32.28 -33.40
C GLU A 99 -6.67 -32.31 -32.00
N ASP A 100 -6.79 -33.50 -31.39
CA ASP A 100 -7.50 -33.73 -30.12
C ASP A 100 -6.90 -32.98 -28.90
N LEU A 101 -5.63 -32.55 -28.97
CA LEU A 101 -4.95 -31.86 -27.86
C LEU A 101 -4.55 -30.41 -28.18
N ALA A 102 -4.87 -29.89 -29.36
CA ALA A 102 -4.47 -28.55 -29.79
C ALA A 102 -5.00 -27.46 -28.83
N ALA A 103 -6.27 -27.53 -28.46
CA ALA A 103 -6.91 -26.57 -27.54
C ALA A 103 -6.23 -26.53 -26.15
N THR A 104 -5.78 -27.69 -25.65
CA THR A 104 -5.08 -27.74 -24.35
C THR A 104 -3.71 -27.08 -24.43
N ARG A 105 -2.96 -27.31 -25.51
CA ARG A 105 -1.65 -26.66 -25.73
C ARG A 105 -1.80 -25.15 -25.86
N GLU A 106 -2.77 -24.70 -26.64
CA GLU A 106 -3.09 -23.28 -26.80
C GLU A 106 -3.41 -22.63 -25.45
N GLN A 107 -4.22 -23.28 -24.61
CA GLN A 107 -4.53 -22.79 -23.27
C GLN A 107 -3.29 -22.71 -22.36
N ILE A 108 -2.41 -23.71 -22.38
CA ILE A 108 -1.16 -23.65 -21.61
C ILE A 108 -0.29 -22.49 -22.09
N LEU A 109 -0.16 -22.33 -23.41
CA LEU A 109 0.64 -21.27 -24.02
C LEU A 109 0.07 -19.88 -23.74
N SER A 110 -1.25 -19.71 -23.67
CA SER A 110 -1.86 -18.42 -23.29
C SER A 110 -1.73 -18.13 -21.78
N CYS A 111 -1.61 -19.15 -20.94
CA CYS A 111 -1.61 -18.98 -19.49
C CYS A 111 -0.24 -18.64 -18.87
N TYR A 112 0.89 -19.06 -19.46
CA TYR A 112 2.22 -18.99 -18.82
C TYR A 112 3.24 -18.20 -19.62
N GLU A 113 3.94 -17.25 -18.98
CA GLU A 113 5.04 -16.46 -19.59
C GLU A 113 6.21 -17.35 -20.02
N ASN A 114 6.59 -18.32 -19.18
CA ASN A 114 7.70 -19.24 -19.42
C ASN A 114 7.26 -20.68 -19.16
N ILE A 115 7.52 -21.56 -20.12
CA ILE A 115 7.27 -23.00 -20.00
C ILE A 115 8.59 -23.71 -20.23
N SER A 116 8.95 -24.60 -19.31
CA SER A 116 10.20 -25.36 -19.37
C SER A 116 9.98 -26.80 -18.91
N CYS A 117 10.97 -27.65 -19.20
CA CYS A 117 10.98 -29.04 -18.78
C CYS A 117 12.33 -29.36 -18.14
N PHE A 118 12.29 -30.15 -17.07
CA PHE A 118 13.45 -30.78 -16.49
C PHE A 118 13.12 -32.24 -16.26
N THR A 119 13.99 -33.14 -16.71
CA THR A 119 13.81 -34.58 -16.53
C THR A 119 14.76 -35.08 -15.45
N LEU A 120 14.27 -35.96 -14.58
CA LEU A 120 15.04 -36.66 -13.58
C LEU A 120 14.96 -38.16 -13.84
N PRO A 121 16.09 -38.89 -13.83
CA PRO A 121 16.09 -40.33 -14.02
C PRO A 121 15.47 -41.02 -12.80
N PHE A 122 15.43 -42.35 -12.86
CA PHE A 122 15.01 -43.15 -11.71
C PHE A 122 15.99 -42.97 -10.53
N PRO A 123 15.53 -42.67 -9.30
CA PRO A 123 16.41 -42.36 -8.16
C PRO A 123 17.15 -43.56 -7.57
N GLY A 124 16.92 -44.78 -8.10
CA GLY A 124 17.53 -46.01 -7.63
C GLY A 124 16.58 -46.88 -6.81
N ARG A 125 16.84 -48.21 -6.82
CA ARG A 125 15.96 -49.22 -6.19
C ARG A 125 15.95 -49.15 -4.66
N ALA A 126 16.98 -48.58 -4.03
CA ALA A 126 16.99 -48.42 -2.58
C ALA A 126 15.91 -47.44 -2.12
N VAL A 127 15.72 -46.34 -2.87
CA VAL A 127 14.75 -45.26 -2.60
C VAL A 127 13.29 -45.75 -2.68
N THR A 128 13.00 -46.80 -3.45
CA THR A 128 11.63 -47.33 -3.59
C THR A 128 11.20 -48.25 -2.45
N LYS A 129 12.12 -48.62 -1.55
CA LYS A 129 11.82 -49.50 -0.41
C LYS A 129 11.13 -48.74 0.70
N LYS A 130 10.16 -49.39 1.36
CA LYS A 130 9.52 -48.85 2.59
C LYS A 130 10.49 -48.56 3.73
N THR A 131 11.64 -49.24 3.74
CA THR A 131 12.69 -49.08 4.76
C THR A 131 13.65 -47.92 4.47
N TYR A 132 13.49 -47.25 3.33
CA TYR A 132 14.35 -46.13 2.97
C TYR A 132 14.15 -44.98 3.96
N ASN A 133 15.25 -44.45 4.49
CA ASN A 133 15.27 -43.44 5.53
C ASN A 133 15.71 -42.05 5.03
N GLY A 134 15.92 -41.88 3.72
CA GLY A 134 16.44 -40.64 3.14
C GLY A 134 17.97 -40.58 3.01
N ALA A 135 18.70 -41.69 3.22
CA ALA A 135 20.15 -41.74 3.07
C ALA A 135 20.59 -41.34 1.65
N ILE A 136 21.48 -40.33 1.56
CA ILE A 136 21.93 -39.76 0.29
C ILE A 136 22.78 -40.75 -0.51
N ASP A 137 23.56 -41.60 0.17
CA ASP A 137 24.45 -42.58 -0.47
C ASP A 137 23.68 -43.73 -1.16
N ASP A 138 22.42 -43.92 -0.79
CA ASP A 138 21.53 -44.91 -1.41
C ASP A 138 20.82 -44.37 -2.67
N ILE A 139 20.97 -43.08 -2.97
CA ILE A 139 20.37 -42.42 -4.13
C ILE A 139 21.35 -42.50 -5.30
N ASP A 140 20.83 -42.85 -6.47
CA ASP A 140 21.57 -42.89 -7.73
C ASP A 140 22.38 -41.60 -8.01
N GLU A 141 23.61 -41.75 -8.49
CA GLU A 141 24.56 -40.65 -8.65
C GLU A 141 24.13 -39.65 -9.73
N LEU A 142 23.62 -40.13 -10.86
CA LEU A 142 23.12 -39.28 -11.93
C LEU A 142 21.88 -38.50 -11.46
N PHE A 143 20.96 -39.19 -10.77
CA PHE A 143 19.81 -38.54 -10.15
C PHE A 143 20.23 -37.42 -9.19
N ARG A 144 21.17 -37.68 -8.28
CA ARG A 144 21.68 -36.68 -7.33
C ARG A 144 22.29 -35.48 -8.05
N THR A 145 23.07 -35.73 -9.10
CA THR A 145 23.73 -34.71 -9.89
C THR A 145 22.72 -33.80 -10.59
N LEU A 146 21.72 -34.38 -11.25
CA LEU A 146 20.66 -33.64 -11.94
C LEU A 146 19.73 -32.93 -10.95
N LEU A 147 19.39 -33.55 -9.81
CA LEU A 147 18.60 -32.93 -8.75
C LEU A 147 19.30 -31.70 -8.16
N ASN A 148 20.62 -31.79 -7.90
CA ASN A 148 21.39 -30.65 -7.42
C ASN A 148 21.39 -29.49 -8.44
N ARG A 149 21.47 -29.78 -9.74
CA ARG A 149 21.34 -28.77 -10.79
C ARG A 149 19.95 -28.16 -10.83
N TYR A 150 18.91 -28.99 -10.79
CA TYR A 150 17.51 -28.58 -10.77
C TYR A 150 17.23 -27.62 -9.62
N VAL A 151 17.54 -28.03 -8.38
CA VAL A 151 17.31 -27.23 -7.17
C VAL A 151 18.05 -25.89 -7.25
N ARG A 152 19.29 -25.86 -7.76
CA ARG A 152 20.05 -24.62 -7.94
C ARG A 152 19.46 -23.71 -9.01
N GLN A 153 18.89 -24.27 -10.07
CA GLN A 153 18.23 -23.50 -11.12
C GLN A 153 16.89 -22.92 -10.64
N THR A 154 16.10 -23.70 -9.89
CA THR A 154 14.77 -23.30 -9.41
C THR A 154 14.83 -22.37 -8.21
N PHE A 155 15.73 -22.62 -7.25
CA PHE A 155 15.80 -21.91 -5.97
C PHE A 155 17.07 -21.05 -5.79
N GLY A 156 17.89 -20.90 -6.84
CA GLY A 156 19.13 -20.13 -6.80
C GLY A 156 18.93 -18.61 -6.91
N SER A 157 19.87 -17.94 -7.57
CA SER A 157 19.96 -16.46 -7.56
C SER A 157 18.98 -15.73 -8.50
N MET A 158 18.18 -16.45 -9.30
CA MET A 158 17.23 -15.86 -10.26
C MET A 158 15.79 -16.23 -9.94
N LEU A 159 15.34 -15.86 -8.73
CA LEU A 159 13.95 -16.02 -8.30
C LEU A 159 13.07 -14.96 -8.96
N ASP A 160 12.00 -15.40 -9.60
CA ASP A 160 11.01 -14.48 -10.16
C ASP A 160 10.15 -13.88 -9.03
N LEU A 161 10.04 -12.55 -9.00
CA LEU A 161 9.10 -11.86 -8.12
C LEU A 161 7.67 -12.24 -8.52
N LYS A 162 6.83 -12.58 -7.53
CA LYS A 162 5.43 -12.93 -7.81
C LYS A 162 4.70 -11.71 -8.37
N ARG A 163 4.11 -11.86 -9.55
CA ARG A 163 3.27 -10.84 -10.18
C ARG A 163 1.82 -11.29 -10.31
N ILE A 164 0.90 -10.32 -10.20
CA ILE A 164 -0.49 -10.42 -10.61
C ILE A 164 -0.81 -9.14 -11.40
N ASN A 165 -1.34 -9.28 -12.62
CA ASN A 165 -1.60 -8.16 -13.52
C ASN A 165 -0.39 -7.23 -13.73
N GLY A 166 0.80 -7.83 -13.86
CA GLY A 166 2.07 -7.12 -14.02
C GLY A 166 2.60 -6.40 -12.78
N GLN A 167 1.84 -6.37 -11.69
CA GLN A 167 2.27 -5.76 -10.44
C GLN A 167 2.99 -6.78 -9.58
N GLU A 168 4.20 -6.43 -9.14
CA GLU A 168 4.95 -7.20 -8.15
C GLU A 168 4.26 -7.12 -6.78
N LEU A 169 4.18 -8.27 -6.11
CA LEU A 169 3.51 -8.41 -4.84
C LEU A 169 4.50 -8.48 -3.67
N THR A 170 4.16 -7.78 -2.60
CA THR A 170 4.74 -7.99 -1.28
C THR A 170 4.10 -9.20 -0.59
N ALA A 171 4.77 -9.75 0.42
CA ALA A 171 4.23 -10.89 1.18
C ALA A 171 2.85 -10.62 1.82
N PRO A 172 2.57 -9.44 2.42
CA PRO A 172 1.23 -9.12 2.94
C PRO A 172 0.17 -9.01 1.83
N GLU A 173 0.52 -8.46 0.66
CA GLU A 173 -0.40 -8.38 -0.48
C GLU A 173 -0.74 -9.79 -0.99
N LEU A 174 0.25 -10.69 -1.07
CA LEU A 174 0.04 -12.09 -1.44
C LEU A 174 -0.88 -12.81 -0.45
N ALA A 175 -0.74 -12.55 0.86
CA ALA A 175 -1.62 -13.12 1.88
C ALA A 175 -3.10 -12.74 1.65
N ASN A 176 -3.37 -11.50 1.20
CA ASN A 176 -4.73 -11.06 0.87
C ASN A 176 -5.31 -11.82 -0.33
N TYR A 177 -4.51 -12.10 -1.36
CA TYR A 177 -4.93 -12.95 -2.48
C TYR A 177 -5.22 -14.38 -2.03
N VAL A 178 -4.34 -14.98 -1.22
CA VAL A 178 -4.53 -16.34 -0.68
C VAL A 178 -5.83 -16.40 0.12
N ALA A 179 -6.09 -15.44 1.00
CA ALA A 179 -7.32 -15.37 1.78
C ALA A 179 -8.57 -15.25 0.89
N ALA A 180 -8.52 -14.42 -0.16
CA ALA A 180 -9.62 -14.26 -1.10
C ALA A 180 -9.91 -15.57 -1.87
N TYR A 181 -8.88 -16.25 -2.35
CA TYR A 181 -9.04 -17.54 -3.05
C TYR A 181 -9.54 -18.64 -2.12
N VAL A 182 -8.98 -18.77 -0.92
CA VAL A 182 -9.46 -19.76 0.06
C VAL A 182 -10.94 -19.55 0.39
N LYS A 183 -11.36 -18.29 0.63
CA LYS A 183 -12.77 -17.96 0.88
C LYS A 183 -13.67 -18.34 -0.29
N LEU A 184 -13.21 -18.12 -1.52
CA LEU A 184 -13.93 -18.51 -2.72
C LEU A 184 -14.13 -20.03 -2.79
N PHE A 185 -13.08 -20.83 -2.57
CA PHE A 185 -13.16 -22.29 -2.57
C PHE A 185 -13.92 -22.88 -1.38
N GLN A 186 -13.97 -22.20 -0.23
CA GLN A 186 -14.76 -22.63 0.92
C GLN A 186 -16.26 -22.53 0.69
N SER A 187 -16.70 -21.65 -0.22
CA SER A 187 -18.11 -21.32 -0.40
C SER A 187 -18.92 -22.31 -1.26
N GLY A 188 -18.33 -23.41 -1.75
CA GLY A 188 -19.06 -24.47 -2.45
C GLY A 188 -18.24 -25.73 -2.78
N ALA A 189 -18.93 -26.85 -3.00
CA ALA A 189 -18.34 -28.16 -3.38
C ALA A 189 -17.92 -28.24 -4.86
N ASN A 190 -18.14 -27.19 -5.64
CA ASN A 190 -17.82 -27.11 -7.06
C ASN A 190 -16.72 -26.07 -7.30
N PHE A 191 -15.83 -26.34 -8.26
CA PHE A 191 -14.86 -25.35 -8.70
C PHE A 191 -15.56 -24.03 -9.07
N PRO A 192 -15.14 -22.89 -8.51
CA PRO A 192 -15.71 -21.59 -8.83
C PRO A 192 -15.54 -21.30 -10.33
N THR A 193 -16.55 -20.69 -10.95
CA THR A 193 -16.46 -20.29 -12.35
C THR A 193 -15.35 -19.27 -12.56
N ALA A 194 -14.78 -19.20 -13.77
CA ALA A 194 -13.73 -18.24 -14.11
C ALA A 194 -14.12 -16.79 -13.78
N LYS A 195 -15.40 -16.42 -13.96
CA LYS A 195 -15.94 -15.11 -13.59
C LYS A 195 -15.77 -14.83 -12.10
N THR A 196 -16.06 -15.81 -11.24
CA THR A 196 -15.93 -15.67 -9.78
C THR A 196 -14.46 -15.60 -9.33
N MET A 197 -13.57 -16.33 -9.99
CA MET A 197 -12.12 -16.24 -9.74
C MET A 197 -11.56 -14.85 -10.10
N LEU A 198 -11.99 -14.29 -11.24
CA LEU A 198 -11.59 -12.94 -11.65
C LEU A 198 -12.11 -11.87 -10.66
N GLU A 199 -13.36 -12.00 -10.21
CA GLU A 199 -13.94 -11.11 -9.21
C GLU A 199 -13.18 -11.15 -7.89
N ALA A 200 -12.84 -12.34 -7.37
CA ALA A 200 -12.04 -12.48 -6.15
C ALA A 200 -10.63 -11.89 -6.31
N THR A 201 -10.02 -12.06 -7.49
CA THR A 201 -8.70 -11.47 -7.81
C THR A 201 -8.78 -9.95 -7.85
N SER A 202 -9.81 -9.40 -8.49
CA SER A 202 -10.06 -7.95 -8.56
C SER A 202 -10.32 -7.35 -7.18
N GLU A 203 -11.12 -8.01 -6.33
CA GLU A 203 -11.41 -7.55 -4.97
C GLU A 203 -10.13 -7.48 -4.13
N ALA A 204 -9.31 -8.53 -4.16
CA ALA A 204 -8.01 -8.55 -3.46
C ALA A 204 -7.05 -7.48 -4.01
N ASN A 205 -7.01 -7.29 -5.33
CA ASN A 205 -6.21 -6.25 -5.97
C ASN A 205 -6.63 -4.85 -5.52
N ASN A 206 -7.93 -4.54 -5.55
CA ASN A 206 -8.47 -3.25 -5.15
C ASN A 206 -8.20 -2.96 -3.67
N ARG A 207 -8.32 -3.99 -2.80
CA ARG A 207 -7.99 -3.88 -1.39
C ARG A 207 -6.50 -3.59 -1.15
N ASN A 208 -5.61 -4.29 -1.85
CA ASN A 208 -4.17 -4.04 -1.81
C ASN A 208 -3.83 -2.62 -2.32
N ALA A 209 -4.41 -2.23 -3.46
CA ALA A 209 -4.24 -0.90 -4.03
C ALA A 209 -4.67 0.21 -3.06
N LYS A 210 -5.82 0.06 -2.39
CA LYS A 210 -6.30 0.99 -1.37
C LYS A 210 -5.30 1.10 -0.21
N ALA A 211 -4.87 -0.03 0.34
CA ALA A 211 -3.93 -0.06 1.47
C ALA A 211 -2.59 0.60 1.11
N ARG A 212 -2.04 0.28 -0.06
CA ARG A 212 -0.77 0.83 -0.55
C ARG A 212 -0.87 2.33 -0.84
N ALA A 213 -1.95 2.77 -1.48
CA ALA A 213 -2.20 4.19 -1.73
C ALA A 213 -2.33 4.98 -0.42
N LEU A 214 -3.13 4.49 0.53
CA LEU A 214 -3.30 5.13 1.83
C LEU A 214 -1.99 5.19 2.63
N GLN A 215 -1.17 4.14 2.56
CA GLN A 215 0.16 4.15 3.19
C GLN A 215 1.08 5.21 2.57
N ALA A 216 1.05 5.37 1.23
CA ALA A 216 1.81 6.41 0.55
C ALA A 216 1.37 7.82 0.99
N TYR A 217 0.05 8.06 1.08
CA TYR A 217 -0.51 9.30 1.62
C TYR A 217 -0.01 9.59 3.03
N LYS A 218 -0.11 8.60 3.94
CA LYS A 218 0.34 8.73 5.33
C LYS A 218 1.82 9.07 5.41
N LYS A 219 2.65 8.36 4.64
CA LYS A 219 4.09 8.58 4.61
C LYS A 219 4.43 10.01 4.20
N GLU A 220 3.78 10.55 3.18
CA GLU A 220 4.02 11.92 2.70
C GLU A 220 3.52 12.96 3.72
N MET A 221 2.31 12.79 4.25
CA MET A 221 1.78 13.69 5.28
C MET A 221 2.58 13.67 6.59
N ASP A 222 3.14 12.53 6.96
CA ASP A 222 4.02 12.40 8.12
C ASP A 222 5.29 13.26 7.99
N LEU A 223 5.79 13.47 6.76
CA LEU A 223 6.91 14.36 6.51
C LEU A 223 6.58 15.81 6.85
N LEU A 224 5.33 16.25 6.77
CA LEU A 224 4.94 17.63 7.05
C LEU A 224 4.36 17.81 8.45
N ALA A 225 3.40 16.96 8.84
CA ALA A 225 2.60 17.12 10.05
C ALA A 225 2.63 15.88 10.98
N GLY A 226 3.49 14.90 10.72
CA GLY A 226 3.55 13.65 11.48
C GLY A 226 3.91 13.79 12.97
N PRO A 227 3.84 12.70 13.75
CA PRO A 227 4.12 12.69 15.19
C PRO A 227 5.50 13.25 15.54
N SER A 228 6.51 12.98 14.70
CA SER A 228 7.90 13.41 14.90
C SER A 228 8.12 14.91 14.68
N ARG A 229 7.16 15.63 14.08
CA ARG A 229 7.26 17.07 13.83
C ARG A 229 6.86 17.86 15.07
N LYS A 230 7.64 18.89 15.41
CA LYS A 230 7.41 19.73 16.60
C LYS A 230 6.85 21.11 16.27
N LYS A 231 7.03 21.58 15.03
CA LYS A 231 6.65 22.93 14.62
C LYS A 231 5.23 22.93 14.07
N PHE A 232 4.51 24.01 14.35
CA PHE A 232 3.26 24.33 13.67
C PHE A 232 3.52 24.58 12.18
N VAL A 233 2.66 24.03 11.35
CA VAL A 233 2.59 24.32 9.91
C VAL A 233 1.36 25.19 9.68
N GLU A 234 1.49 26.24 8.86
CA GLU A 234 0.37 27.09 8.50
C GLU A 234 -0.79 26.25 7.92
N VAL A 235 -2.03 26.51 8.35
CA VAL A 235 -3.21 25.74 7.93
C VAL A 235 -3.38 25.74 6.41
N LYS A 236 -3.10 26.88 5.76
CA LYS A 236 -3.17 27.00 4.29
C LYS A 236 -2.13 26.11 3.60
N ALA A 237 -0.90 26.10 4.10
CA ALA A 237 0.18 25.26 3.57
C ALA A 237 -0.13 23.77 3.79
N LEU A 238 -0.62 23.40 4.97
CA LEU A 238 -1.03 22.02 5.28
C LEU A 238 -2.15 21.55 4.36
N LYS A 239 -3.18 22.37 4.15
CA LYS A 239 -4.30 22.04 3.26
C LYS A 239 -3.85 21.94 1.80
N SER A 240 -2.98 22.84 1.35
CA SER A 240 -2.44 22.81 -0.01
C SER A 240 -1.63 21.54 -0.27
N HIS A 241 -0.81 21.12 0.70
CA HIS A 241 -0.05 19.88 0.60
C HIS A 241 -0.95 18.65 0.63
N HIS A 242 -1.96 18.63 1.51
CA HIS A 242 -2.98 17.58 1.53
C HIS A 242 -3.65 17.38 0.16
N ILE A 243 -4.11 18.46 -0.50
CA ILE A 243 -4.76 18.35 -1.81
C ILE A 243 -3.82 17.71 -2.83
N ALA A 244 -2.58 18.20 -2.92
CA ALA A 244 -1.59 17.66 -3.85
C ALA A 244 -1.28 16.17 -3.59
N THR A 245 -1.11 15.81 -2.30
CA THR A 245 -0.83 14.43 -1.90
C THR A 245 -2.04 13.52 -2.11
N ALA A 246 -3.26 14.01 -1.87
CA ALA A 246 -4.50 13.29 -2.14
C ALA A 246 -4.65 12.99 -3.64
N ASP A 247 -4.44 13.98 -4.51
CA ASP A 247 -4.50 13.79 -5.96
C ASP A 247 -3.47 12.76 -6.44
N ALA A 248 -2.23 12.83 -5.94
CA ALA A 248 -1.19 11.85 -6.23
C ALA A 248 -1.57 10.44 -5.72
N THR A 249 -2.21 10.36 -4.56
CA THR A 249 -2.68 9.09 -3.97
C THR A 249 -3.79 8.46 -4.80
N ILE A 250 -4.74 9.26 -5.29
CA ILE A 250 -5.81 8.77 -6.17
C ILE A 250 -5.24 8.35 -7.53
N ALA A 251 -4.25 9.07 -8.06
CA ALA A 251 -3.55 8.66 -9.27
C ALA A 251 -2.82 7.32 -9.09
N LEU A 252 -2.13 7.13 -7.96
CA LEU A 252 -1.49 5.86 -7.60
C LEU A 252 -2.52 4.73 -7.49
N PHE A 253 -3.64 4.96 -6.81
CA PHE A 253 -4.72 3.97 -6.70
C PHE A 253 -5.26 3.56 -8.07
N LYS A 254 -5.52 4.51 -8.97
CA LYS A 254 -6.01 4.23 -10.34
C LYS A 254 -5.03 3.37 -11.16
N GLY A 255 -3.73 3.57 -10.98
CA GLY A 255 -2.70 2.76 -11.64
C GLY A 255 -2.64 1.32 -11.12
N LEU A 256 -2.96 1.10 -9.84
CA LEU A 256 -2.92 -0.22 -9.19
C LEU A 256 -4.25 -0.99 -9.31
N ALA A 257 -5.38 -0.31 -9.13
CA ALA A 257 -6.73 -0.87 -9.17
C ALA A 257 -7.31 -0.81 -10.60
N ASN A 258 -6.68 -1.55 -11.52
CA ASN A 258 -6.98 -1.54 -12.95
C ASN A 258 -7.66 -2.85 -13.45
N MET A 259 -8.08 -3.73 -12.55
CA MET A 259 -8.69 -5.02 -12.89
C MET A 259 -10.10 -5.16 -12.31
N GLY A 260 -11.02 -5.71 -13.11
CA GLY A 260 -12.39 -6.07 -12.72
C GLY A 260 -13.44 -4.98 -12.93
N ARG A 261 -14.57 -5.08 -12.23
CA ARG A 261 -15.72 -4.20 -12.46
C ARG A 261 -15.42 -2.76 -12.04
N LYS A 262 -15.64 -1.80 -12.96
CA LYS A 262 -15.47 -0.36 -12.70
C LYS A 262 -16.23 0.13 -11.47
N SER A 263 -17.46 -0.37 -11.25
CA SER A 263 -18.27 -0.04 -10.07
C SER A 263 -17.62 -0.46 -8.75
N ALA A 264 -16.94 -1.61 -8.70
CA ALA A 264 -16.22 -2.08 -7.51
C ALA A 264 -14.94 -1.28 -7.25
N ILE A 265 -14.22 -0.94 -8.33
CA ILE A 265 -13.04 -0.05 -8.26
C ILE A 265 -13.47 1.33 -7.75
N ASP A 266 -14.55 1.90 -8.28
CA ASP A 266 -15.09 3.19 -7.84
C ASP A 266 -15.61 3.18 -6.41
N ALA A 267 -16.24 2.08 -5.97
CA ALA A 267 -16.64 1.92 -4.57
C ALA A 267 -15.41 1.97 -3.65
N THR A 268 -14.36 1.22 -4.00
CA THR A 268 -13.10 1.20 -3.24
C THR A 268 -12.39 2.56 -3.27
N ARG A 269 -12.44 3.28 -4.41
CA ARG A 269 -11.93 4.66 -4.54
C ARG A 269 -12.63 5.62 -3.58
N LYS A 270 -13.97 5.56 -3.52
CA LYS A 270 -14.75 6.40 -2.58
C LYS A 270 -14.39 6.11 -1.13
N GLU A 271 -14.17 4.85 -0.79
CA GLU A 271 -13.67 4.50 0.55
C GLU A 271 -12.26 5.05 0.80
N LEU A 272 -11.36 4.98 -0.19
CA LEU A 272 -10.03 5.58 -0.08
C LEU A 272 -10.10 7.09 0.13
N GLU A 273 -10.94 7.81 -0.61
CA GLU A 273 -11.16 9.25 -0.45
C GLU A 273 -11.65 9.58 0.96
N LYS A 274 -12.57 8.78 1.51
CA LYS A 274 -13.04 8.92 2.90
C LYS A 274 -11.93 8.68 3.91
N ASP A 275 -11.10 7.65 3.71
CA ASP A 275 -9.99 7.32 4.60
C ASP A 275 -8.90 8.41 4.56
N ILE A 276 -8.65 9.01 3.38
CA ILE A 276 -7.74 10.15 3.20
C ILE A 276 -8.23 11.37 3.98
N GLU A 277 -9.52 11.69 3.90
CA GLU A 277 -10.11 12.83 4.63
C GLU A 277 -10.03 12.60 6.14
N SER A 278 -10.36 11.40 6.62
CA SER A 278 -10.24 11.06 8.05
C SER A 278 -8.80 11.19 8.56
N GLU A 279 -7.81 10.77 7.77
CA GLU A 279 -6.40 10.97 8.10
C GLU A 279 -6.00 12.44 8.05
N PHE A 280 -6.54 13.23 7.12
CA PHE A 280 -6.32 14.68 7.07
C PHE A 280 -6.85 15.37 8.33
N GLU A 281 -8.06 15.04 8.79
CA GLU A 281 -8.60 15.53 10.05
C GLU A 281 -7.66 15.24 11.21
N ARG A 282 -7.14 13.99 11.29
CA ARG A 282 -6.16 13.60 12.30
C ARG A 282 -4.90 14.49 12.25
N TYR A 283 -4.32 14.69 11.07
CA TYR A 283 -3.15 15.57 10.91
C TYR A 283 -3.46 17.04 11.23
N SER A 284 -4.65 17.52 10.88
CA SER A 284 -5.12 18.88 11.18
C SER A 284 -5.24 19.11 12.69
N THR A 285 -5.83 18.15 13.42
CA THR A 285 -5.91 18.20 14.89
C THR A 285 -4.52 18.15 15.53
N MET A 286 -3.64 17.27 15.06
CA MET A 286 -2.26 17.22 15.57
C MET A 286 -1.49 18.52 15.31
N ASN A 287 -1.72 19.16 14.16
CA ASN A 287 -1.10 20.42 13.82
C ASN A 287 -1.70 21.59 14.63
N SER A 288 -3.01 21.61 14.86
CA SER A 288 -3.67 22.68 15.62
C SER A 288 -3.17 22.72 17.07
N GLN A 289 -2.94 21.57 17.70
CA GLN A 289 -2.33 21.46 19.04
C GLN A 289 -0.93 22.08 19.14
N ARG A 290 -0.23 22.27 18.01
CA ARG A 290 1.09 22.89 17.96
C ARG A 290 1.02 24.39 17.71
N ASN A 291 -0.16 24.95 17.44
CA ASN A 291 -0.32 26.36 17.10
C ASN A 291 -0.01 27.25 18.32
N PRO A 292 1.01 28.13 18.24
CA PRO A 292 1.41 28.98 19.36
C PRO A 292 0.35 30.00 19.77
N PHE A 293 -0.57 30.35 18.87
CA PHE A 293 -1.67 31.27 19.13
C PHE A 293 -2.97 30.56 19.53
N GLN A 294 -2.95 29.22 19.63
CA GLN A 294 -4.12 28.49 20.10
C GLN A 294 -4.41 28.87 21.55
N ASN A 295 -5.65 29.26 21.82
CA ASN A 295 -6.12 29.69 23.14
C ASN A 295 -5.54 31.04 23.60
N ILE A 296 -5.05 31.90 22.69
CA ILE A 296 -4.56 33.23 23.05
C ILE A 296 -5.68 34.14 23.60
N GLU A 297 -6.93 33.88 23.22
CA GLU A 297 -8.12 34.57 23.72
C GLU A 297 -8.26 34.53 25.25
N TYR A 298 -7.88 33.40 25.88
CA TYR A 298 -7.90 33.24 27.34
C TYR A 298 -6.87 34.14 28.04
N TYR A 299 -5.88 34.67 27.32
CA TYR A 299 -4.90 35.59 27.87
C TYR A 299 -5.21 37.05 27.51
N ILE A 300 -5.65 37.31 26.27
CA ILE A 300 -5.95 38.67 25.81
C ILE A 300 -7.10 39.29 26.59
N VAL A 301 -8.19 38.55 26.85
CA VAL A 301 -9.37 39.09 27.53
C VAL A 301 -9.05 39.52 28.98
N PRO A 302 -8.42 38.68 29.83
CA PRO A 302 -8.05 39.10 31.18
C PRO A 302 -7.00 40.22 31.20
N ILE A 303 -6.01 40.21 30.29
CA ILE A 303 -5.01 41.29 30.19
C ILE A 303 -5.69 42.61 29.83
N GLY A 304 -6.62 42.60 28.88
CA GLY A 304 -7.40 43.79 28.50
C GLY A 304 -8.21 44.36 29.67
N LEU A 305 -8.87 43.49 30.45
CA LEU A 305 -9.62 43.90 31.65
C LEU A 305 -8.71 44.42 32.78
N ALA A 306 -7.54 43.80 32.97
CA ALA A 306 -6.55 44.27 33.93
C ALA A 306 -6.00 45.65 33.53
N LEU A 307 -5.69 45.86 32.25
CA LEU A 307 -5.24 47.16 31.75
C LEU A 307 -6.32 48.23 31.86
N LEU A 308 -7.57 47.89 31.51
CA LEU A 308 -8.70 48.83 31.64
C LEU A 308 -8.94 49.23 33.09
N SER A 309 -8.95 48.27 34.02
CA SER A 309 -9.11 48.56 35.46
C SER A 309 -7.93 49.37 36.02
N TYR A 310 -6.70 49.12 35.55
CA TYR A 310 -5.53 49.92 35.91
C TYR A 310 -5.61 51.36 35.40
N ILE A 311 -6.03 51.56 34.14
CA ILE A 311 -6.19 52.90 33.55
C ILE A 311 -7.33 53.66 34.25
N LEU A 312 -8.48 53.02 34.47
CA LEU A 312 -9.60 53.64 35.19
C LEU A 312 -9.22 54.03 36.60
N ARG A 313 -8.40 53.20 37.28
CA ARG A 313 -7.85 53.54 38.58
C ARG A 313 -6.92 54.75 38.49
N TRP A 314 -5.99 54.77 37.54
CA TRP A 314 -5.08 55.90 37.35
C TRP A 314 -5.83 57.20 37.05
N VAL A 315 -6.88 57.15 36.22
CA VAL A 315 -7.75 58.29 35.94
C VAL A 315 -8.51 58.72 37.19
N ALA A 316 -9.09 57.78 37.96
CA ALA A 316 -9.79 58.10 39.21
C ALA A 316 -8.84 58.76 40.23
N ASP A 317 -7.61 58.24 40.36
CA ASP A 317 -6.58 58.78 41.26
C ASP A 317 -6.08 60.16 40.79
N ALA A 318 -6.01 60.42 39.47
CA ALA A 318 -5.56 61.70 38.92
C ALA A 318 -6.64 62.79 38.84
N SER A 319 -7.92 62.41 38.72
CA SER A 319 -9.04 63.34 38.52
C SER A 319 -9.80 63.67 39.82
N CYS A 320 -9.63 62.90 40.88
CA CYS A 320 -10.28 63.13 42.16
C CYS A 320 -9.40 63.85 43.17
N SER A 321 -9.99 64.81 43.91
CA SER A 321 -9.36 65.41 45.09
C SER A 321 -9.49 64.50 46.33
N GLU A 322 -8.52 64.57 47.24
CA GLU A 322 -8.37 63.71 48.43
C GLU A 322 -9.58 63.61 49.38
N TRP A 323 -10.59 64.48 49.23
CA TRP A 323 -11.71 64.61 50.16
C TRP A 323 -12.98 63.82 49.80
N SER A 324 -13.05 63.20 48.62
CA SER A 324 -14.24 62.41 48.21
C SER A 324 -14.12 60.94 48.62
N THR A 325 -14.88 60.54 49.63
CA THR A 325 -14.95 59.14 50.11
C THR A 325 -15.44 58.18 49.02
N THR A 326 -16.34 58.65 48.14
CA THR A 326 -16.85 57.89 46.99
C THR A 326 -15.76 57.57 45.98
N CYS A 327 -14.83 58.50 45.74
CA CYS A 327 -13.74 58.26 44.79
C CYS A 327 -12.69 57.30 45.35
N ARG A 328 -12.40 57.38 46.66
CA ARG A 328 -11.50 56.44 47.33
C ARG A 328 -12.04 55.00 47.28
N HIS A 329 -13.34 54.81 47.48
CA HIS A 329 -13.97 53.49 47.36
C HIS A 329 -13.95 52.96 45.91
N GLY A 330 -14.14 53.82 44.91
CA GLY A 330 -14.03 53.45 43.49
C GLY A 330 -12.62 53.00 43.11
N SER A 331 -11.58 53.74 43.51
CA SER A 331 -10.18 53.38 43.27
C SER A 331 -9.79 52.05 43.94
N HIS A 332 -10.21 51.84 45.20
CA HIS A 332 -10.00 50.56 45.90
C HIS A 332 -10.71 49.39 45.22
N ALA A 333 -11.96 49.57 44.78
CA ALA A 333 -12.70 48.52 44.06
C ALA A 333 -12.01 48.14 42.74
N LEU A 334 -11.57 49.12 41.94
CA LEU A 334 -10.80 48.90 40.71
C LEU A 334 -9.46 48.21 41.00
N GLY A 335 -8.79 48.58 42.09
CA GLY A 335 -7.59 47.91 42.57
C GLY A 335 -7.81 46.43 42.94
N HIS A 336 -8.93 46.09 43.59
CA HIS A 336 -9.28 44.71 43.90
C HIS A 336 -9.63 43.89 42.64
N VAL A 337 -10.30 44.50 41.66
CA VAL A 337 -10.56 43.86 40.36
C VAL A 337 -9.25 43.59 39.62
N TYR A 338 -8.33 44.55 39.56
CA TYR A 338 -7.00 44.33 38.98
C TYR A 338 -6.24 43.22 39.70
N ALA A 339 -6.20 43.24 41.04
CA ALA A 339 -5.46 42.26 41.84
C ALA A 339 -6.01 40.84 41.68
N THR A 340 -7.34 40.67 41.61
CA THR A 340 -7.96 39.35 41.40
C THR A 340 -7.67 38.80 40.01
N ILE A 341 -7.74 39.63 38.96
CA ILE A 341 -7.40 39.22 37.59
C ILE A 341 -5.90 38.88 37.48
N PHE A 342 -5.02 39.68 38.09
CA PHE A 342 -3.58 39.43 38.11
C PHE A 342 -3.22 38.11 38.82
N MET A 343 -3.83 37.85 39.98
CA MET A 343 -3.65 36.58 40.69
C MET A 343 -4.16 35.38 39.88
N PHE A 344 -5.29 35.50 39.21
CA PHE A 344 -5.81 34.46 38.32
C PHE A 344 -4.86 34.17 37.15
N MET A 345 -4.31 35.21 36.51
CA MET A 345 -3.33 35.07 35.43
C MET A 345 -2.02 34.43 35.91
N LEU A 346 -1.54 34.76 37.12
CA LEU A 346 -0.40 34.09 37.73
C LEU A 346 -0.68 32.59 37.89
N ILE A 347 -1.83 32.21 38.46
CA ILE A 347 -2.19 30.79 38.66
C ILE A 347 -2.24 30.03 37.31
N MET A 348 -2.87 30.62 36.28
CA MET A 348 -2.92 30.02 34.95
C MET A 348 -1.53 29.86 34.31
N SER A 349 -0.64 30.84 34.51
CA SER A 349 0.74 30.76 34.03
C SER A 349 1.57 29.70 34.77
N PHE A 350 1.39 29.55 36.09
CA PHE A 350 1.99 28.47 36.88
C PHE A 350 1.56 27.08 36.40
N GLY A 351 0.29 26.91 36.02
CA GLY A 351 -0.24 25.66 35.45
C GLY A 351 0.40 25.27 34.11
N ARG A 352 0.86 26.23 33.30
CA ARG A 352 1.63 25.95 32.07
C ARG A 352 3.12 25.83 32.32
N ILE A 353 3.68 26.51 33.31
CA ILE A 353 5.09 26.34 33.72
C ILE A 353 5.34 24.92 34.21
N THR A 354 4.41 24.32 34.97
CA THR A 354 4.53 22.90 35.39
C THR A 354 4.49 21.93 34.20
N GLN A 355 3.65 22.19 33.19
CA GLN A 355 3.64 21.43 31.93
C GLN A 355 4.93 21.66 31.11
N LEU A 356 5.44 22.89 31.05
CA LEU A 356 6.70 23.19 30.36
C LEU A 356 7.90 22.53 31.06
N ILE A 357 7.91 22.51 32.40
CA ILE A 357 8.92 21.84 33.22
C ILE A 357 8.84 20.32 33.08
N SER A 358 7.64 19.73 32.98
CA SER A 358 7.51 18.28 32.75
C SER A 358 8.02 17.90 31.35
N HIS A 359 7.71 18.69 30.32
CA HIS A 359 8.28 18.51 28.97
C HIS A 359 9.80 18.69 28.95
N MET A 360 10.33 19.68 29.67
CA MET A 360 11.78 19.88 29.83
C MET A 360 12.45 18.71 30.56
N ARG A 361 11.85 18.14 31.61
CA ARG A 361 12.37 16.94 32.30
C ARG A 361 12.43 15.73 31.40
N THR A 362 11.43 15.52 30.55
CA THR A 362 11.42 14.41 29.58
C THR A 362 12.51 14.59 28.53
N VAL A 363 12.71 15.82 28.03
CA VAL A 363 13.80 16.14 27.09
C VAL A 363 15.18 16.03 27.76
N MET A 364 15.31 16.42 29.03
CA MET A 364 16.54 16.31 29.81
C MET A 364 16.90 14.84 30.09
N LYS A 365 15.93 13.97 30.38
CA LYS A 365 16.15 12.51 30.49
C LYS A 365 16.62 11.88 29.16
N LEU A 366 16.13 12.38 28.03
CA LEU A 366 16.56 11.94 26.69
C LEU A 366 17.94 12.50 26.28
N MET A 367 18.30 13.70 26.71
CA MET A 367 19.63 14.28 26.45
C MET A 367 20.71 13.82 27.43
N MET A 368 20.35 13.45 28.66
CA MET A 368 21.28 12.91 29.66
C MET A 368 21.33 11.37 29.67
N GLY A 369 20.57 10.69 28.80
CA GLY A 369 20.46 9.24 28.74
C GLY A 369 21.22 8.61 27.58
N GLY A 370 22.50 8.93 27.44
CA GLY A 370 23.45 8.13 26.67
C GLY A 370 24.09 7.09 27.59
N ASN A 371 23.70 5.83 27.38
CA ASN A 371 24.33 4.60 27.89
C ASN A 371 23.99 4.15 29.33
N GLY A 372 23.31 3.01 29.45
CA GLY A 372 23.28 2.22 30.68
C GLY A 372 22.04 1.34 30.87
N GLY A 373 22.15 0.07 30.46
CA GLY A 373 21.56 -1.05 31.18
C GLY A 373 20.11 -1.44 30.87
N VAL A 374 19.98 -2.57 30.18
CA VAL A 374 18.80 -3.46 30.27
C VAL A 374 18.58 -3.80 31.75
N ALA A 375 17.39 -3.49 32.26
CA ALA A 375 16.90 -4.04 33.52
C ALA A 375 15.46 -4.52 33.31
N GLU A 376 15.35 -5.83 33.42
CA GLU A 376 14.18 -6.70 33.48
C GLU A 376 13.21 -6.21 34.56
N ASP A 377 11.93 -5.96 34.21
CA ASP A 377 10.87 -5.75 35.21
C ASP A 377 9.96 -6.98 35.21
N THR A 378 10.33 -7.94 36.06
CA THR A 378 9.46 -9.01 36.51
C THR A 378 8.47 -8.48 37.54
N GLY A 379 7.19 -8.43 37.14
CA GLY A 379 6.07 -8.64 38.05
C GLY A 379 5.30 -7.41 38.49
N ASN A 380 4.13 -7.21 37.87
CA ASN A 380 2.90 -7.43 38.63
C ASN A 380 1.73 -7.73 37.68
N ARG A 381 1.32 -9.00 37.65
CA ARG A 381 0.15 -9.49 36.92
C ARG A 381 -0.96 -9.62 37.94
N GLN A 382 -1.80 -8.59 38.05
CA GLN A 382 -3.06 -8.71 38.78
C GLN A 382 -4.19 -8.09 37.97
N ALA A 383 -4.99 -9.03 37.43
CA ALA A 383 -6.42 -8.96 37.16
C ALA A 383 -7.02 -7.64 36.67
N ASP A 384 -7.48 -7.65 35.42
CA ASP A 384 -8.89 -7.34 35.18
C ASP A 384 -9.44 -8.16 34.01
N LYS A 385 -10.12 -9.25 34.39
CA LYS A 385 -11.14 -9.92 33.58
C LYS A 385 -12.42 -9.11 33.74
N LYS A 386 -12.82 -8.38 32.71
CA LYS A 386 -14.24 -8.15 32.39
C LYS A 386 -14.30 -7.55 30.99
N TYR A 387 -14.72 -8.36 30.03
CA TYR A 387 -15.85 -8.17 29.13
C TYR A 387 -15.74 -9.32 28.12
N LEU A 388 -16.73 -10.22 28.20
CA LEU A 388 -17.02 -11.27 27.23
C LEU A 388 -17.47 -10.65 25.92
#